data_AF-A0A2C5ZVI6-F1
#
_entry.id   AF-A0A2C5ZVI6-F1
#
_cell.length_a   1.000
_cell.length_b   1.000
_cell.length_c   1.000
_cell.angle_alpha   90.00
_cell.angle_beta   90.00
_cell.angle_gamma   90.00
#
_symmetry.space_group_name_H-M   'P 1'
#
loop_
_entity.id
_entity.type
_entity.pdbx_description
1 polymer ?
#
loop_
_entity_poly.entity_id
_entity_poly.type
_entity_poly.pdbx_seq_one_letter_code
_entity_poly.pdbx_strand_id
1 'polypeptide(L)'
;MIRRIILLVLIPVTAFALGTWQVQRLSWKTELLAKLEDRLVRDPLPLPPHIDPTVVHEFDYRRVLATGRFRHDQEMLIGPRMRDGQDGYMVVTPLERDDASTILVNRGWISKKHRSQKTRPDSLPRGQVTVEGLLRKPWKKNMFTPHNRPDKGEFYFPDVEQMAALTGSQPVWIEATMEPEYMRMVDYEARGIPFGRPAEVNVRNNHAQYIFTWYSLCVATSVMLYLVLKKPTPNIARRVQAGRDL
;
A
#
# COMPACT_ATOMS: atom_id res chain seq x y z
N MET A 1 34.20 -10.02 -34.65
CA MET A 1 34.65 -10.54 -33.35
C MET A 1 34.43 -9.52 -32.23
N ILE A 2 34.94 -8.29 -32.37
CA ILE A 2 34.80 -7.18 -31.40
C ILE A 2 33.35 -6.90 -30.96
N ARG A 3 32.39 -6.80 -31.91
CA ARG A 3 30.97 -6.54 -31.61
C ARG A 3 30.31 -7.62 -30.73
N ARG A 4 30.76 -8.88 -30.82
CA ARG A 4 30.25 -9.99 -29.99
C ARG A 4 30.82 -9.96 -28.57
N ILE A 5 32.09 -9.58 -28.42
CA ILE A 5 32.74 -9.42 -27.12
C ILE A 5 32.13 -8.22 -26.36
N ILE A 6 31.86 -7.11 -27.05
CA ILE A 6 31.18 -5.95 -26.47
C ILE A 6 29.81 -6.32 -25.88
N LEU A 7 29.00 -7.09 -26.61
CA LEU A 7 27.69 -7.56 -26.12
C LEU A 7 27.82 -8.49 -24.91
N LEU A 8 28.85 -9.34 -24.87
CA LEU A 8 29.10 -10.25 -23.74
C LEU A 8 29.62 -9.54 -22.49
N VAL A 9 30.30 -8.40 -22.64
CA VAL A 9 30.74 -7.55 -21.51
C VAL A 9 29.60 -6.67 -20.99
N LEU A 10 28.70 -6.22 -21.86
CA LEU A 10 27.60 -5.34 -21.49
C LEU A 10 26.62 -5.98 -20.50
N ILE A 11 26.38 -7.29 -20.62
CA ILE A 11 25.42 -8.01 -19.77
C ILE A 11 25.86 -8.06 -18.30
N PRO A 12 27.07 -8.50 -17.93
CA PRO A 12 27.50 -8.49 -16.52
C PRO A 12 27.60 -7.08 -15.96
N VAL A 13 28.03 -6.09 -16.76
CA VAL A 13 28.10 -4.68 -16.30
C VAL A 13 26.72 -4.12 -15.98
N THR A 14 25.74 -4.34 -16.86
CA THR A 14 24.36 -3.89 -16.61
C THR A 14 23.71 -4.65 -15.46
N ALA A 15 23.93 -5.96 -15.34
CA ALA A 15 23.45 -6.77 -14.22
C ALA A 15 24.06 -6.31 -12.87
N PHE A 16 25.35 -5.96 -12.84
CA PHE A 16 26.01 -5.42 -11.65
C PHE A 16 25.44 -4.05 -11.26
N ALA A 17 25.24 -3.15 -12.23
CA ALA A 17 24.64 -1.84 -12.00
C ALA A 17 23.21 -1.97 -11.47
N LEU A 18 22.40 -2.87 -12.04
CA LEU A 18 21.04 -3.14 -11.57
C LEU A 18 21.02 -3.79 -10.18
N GLY A 19 21.95 -4.72 -9.89
CA GLY A 19 22.11 -5.30 -8.56
C GLY A 19 22.45 -4.25 -7.50
N THR A 20 23.39 -3.35 -7.81
CA THR A 20 23.80 -2.25 -6.94
C THR A 20 22.63 -1.28 -6.70
N TRP A 21 21.89 -0.93 -7.75
CA TRP A 21 20.69 -0.10 -7.63
C TRP A 21 19.63 -0.75 -6.73
N GLN A 22 19.42 -2.06 -6.83
CA GLN A 22 18.49 -2.78 -5.96
C GLN A 22 18.94 -2.78 -4.49
N VAL A 23 20.25 -2.85 -4.20
CA VAL A 23 20.79 -2.71 -2.84
C VAL A 23 20.49 -1.32 -2.26
N GLN A 24 20.78 -0.27 -3.02
CA GLN A 24 20.48 1.11 -2.60
C GLN A 24 18.97 1.30 -2.38
N ARG A 25 18.15 0.77 -3.30
CA ARG A 25 16.69 0.85 -3.20
C ARG A 25 16.15 0.08 -2.00
N LEU A 26 16.75 -1.07 -1.67
CA LEU A 26 16.42 -1.83 -0.47
C LEU A 26 16.73 -1.01 0.78
N SER A 27 17.95 -0.48 0.92
CA SER A 27 18.36 0.32 2.09
C SER A 27 17.45 1.52 2.29
N TRP A 28 17.19 2.32 1.25
CA TRP A 28 16.25 3.45 1.32
C TRP A 28 14.86 3.02 1.78
N LYS A 29 14.35 1.90 1.27
CA LYS A 29 13.02 1.38 1.62
C LYS A 29 12.96 0.87 3.05
N THR A 30 14.03 0.22 3.53
CA THR A 30 14.14 -0.25 4.92
C THR A 30 14.18 0.93 5.89
N GLU A 31 14.91 2.00 5.58
CA GLU A 31 14.92 3.23 6.38
C GLU A 31 13.54 3.91 6.41
N LEU A 32 12.83 3.93 5.28
CA LEU A 32 11.46 4.43 5.22
C LEU A 32 10.52 3.58 6.09
N LEU A 33 10.61 2.26 6.00
CA LEU A 33 9.85 1.32 6.83
C LEU A 33 10.10 1.58 8.32
N ALA A 34 11.36 1.65 8.74
CA ALA A 34 11.72 1.91 10.13
C ALA A 34 11.14 3.25 10.65
N LYS A 35 11.12 4.30 9.82
CA LYS A 35 10.48 5.58 10.17
C LYS A 35 8.97 5.46 10.35
N LEU A 36 8.30 4.64 9.54
CA LEU A 36 6.86 4.43 9.65
C LEU A 36 6.51 3.55 10.86
N GLU A 37 7.29 2.51 11.12
CA GLU A 37 7.16 1.65 12.30
C GLU A 37 7.39 2.44 13.59
N ASP A 38 8.40 3.31 13.65
CA ASP A 38 8.62 4.20 14.80
C ASP A 38 7.39 5.08 15.10
N ARG A 39 6.72 5.58 14.05
CA ARG A 39 5.48 6.37 14.21
C ARG A 39 4.30 5.56 14.73
N LEU A 40 4.25 4.25 14.41
CA LEU A 40 3.21 3.35 14.91
C LEU A 40 3.40 3.01 16.40
N VAL A 41 4.64 2.88 16.87
CA VAL A 41 4.91 2.51 18.27
C VAL A 41 4.69 3.69 19.22
N ARG A 42 4.80 4.94 18.73
CA ARG A 42 4.52 6.14 19.53
C ARG A 42 3.07 6.18 20.02
N ASP A 43 2.89 6.67 21.24
CA ASP A 43 1.58 6.90 21.83
C ASP A 43 0.68 7.75 20.92
N PRO A 44 -0.61 7.44 20.79
CA PRO A 44 -1.52 8.23 19.97
C PRO A 44 -1.58 9.70 20.41
N LEU A 45 -1.62 10.65 19.46
CA LEU A 45 -1.85 12.06 19.78
C LEU A 45 -3.33 12.40 19.73
N PRO A 46 -3.83 13.26 20.63
CA PRO A 46 -5.14 13.87 20.43
C PRO A 46 -5.11 14.68 19.13
N LEU A 47 -6.13 14.48 18.29
CA LEU A 47 -6.25 15.18 17.02
C LEU A 47 -6.65 16.64 17.27
N PRO A 48 -5.92 17.65 16.77
CA PRO A 48 -6.22 19.05 17.04
C PRO A 48 -7.55 19.49 16.38
N PRO A 49 -8.20 20.57 16.88
CA PRO A 49 -9.46 21.06 16.34
C PRO A 49 -9.41 21.47 14.88
N HIS A 50 -8.34 22.17 14.51
CA HIS A 50 -8.10 22.59 13.13
C HIS A 50 -6.87 21.88 12.60
N ILE A 51 -7.01 21.25 11.44
CA ILE A 51 -5.97 20.46 10.81
C ILE A 51 -5.76 21.06 9.43
N ASP A 52 -4.55 21.54 9.17
CA ASP A 52 -4.17 21.96 7.84
C ASP A 52 -4.01 20.71 6.95
N PRO A 53 -4.87 20.53 5.93
CA PRO A 53 -4.82 19.37 5.04
C PRO A 53 -3.49 19.27 4.27
N THR A 54 -2.79 20.40 4.09
CA THR A 54 -1.54 20.44 3.33
C THR A 54 -0.41 19.71 4.05
N VAL A 55 -0.40 19.69 5.38
CA VAL A 55 0.65 19.03 6.19
C VAL A 55 0.31 17.60 6.58
N VAL A 56 -0.95 17.15 6.39
CA VAL A 56 -1.42 15.79 6.75
C VAL A 56 -0.50 14.68 6.20
N HIS A 57 0.05 14.87 5.01
CA HIS A 57 0.94 13.90 4.38
C HIS A 57 2.27 13.70 5.13
N GLU A 58 2.74 14.68 5.90
CA GLU A 58 3.95 14.58 6.71
C GLU A 58 3.76 13.65 7.91
N PHE A 59 2.51 13.49 8.33
CA PHE A 59 2.07 12.69 9.47
C PHE A 59 1.47 11.34 9.04
N ASP A 60 1.73 10.88 7.81
CA ASP A 60 1.30 9.55 7.36
C ASP A 60 1.78 8.47 8.34
N TYR A 61 0.88 7.52 8.66
CA TYR A 61 1.04 6.48 9.71
C TYR A 61 1.14 7.00 11.15
N ARG A 62 0.83 8.27 11.43
CA ARG A 62 0.74 8.74 12.82
C ARG A 62 -0.55 8.24 13.47
N ARG A 63 -0.42 7.55 14.61
CA ARG A 63 -1.55 7.22 15.49
C ARG A 63 -2.15 8.48 16.11
N VAL A 64 -3.47 8.59 16.04
CA VAL A 64 -4.25 9.70 16.58
C VAL A 64 -5.49 9.20 17.32
N LEU A 65 -5.96 10.01 18.26
CA LEU A 65 -7.23 9.83 18.96
C LEU A 65 -8.17 10.98 18.60
N ALA A 66 -9.39 10.65 18.25
CA ALA A 66 -10.46 11.62 18.01
C ALA A 66 -11.71 11.19 18.77
N THR A 67 -12.26 12.09 19.58
CA THR A 67 -13.48 11.85 20.35
C THR A 67 -14.62 12.67 19.77
N GLY A 68 -15.79 12.06 19.62
CA GLY A 68 -16.95 12.74 19.06
C GLY A 68 -18.16 11.81 18.89
N ARG A 69 -19.13 12.23 18.08
CA ARG A 69 -20.34 11.47 17.75
C ARG A 69 -20.38 11.20 16.25
N PHE A 70 -20.67 9.95 15.88
CA PHE A 70 -20.77 9.60 14.47
C PHE A 70 -22.07 10.13 13.86
N ARG A 71 -21.94 10.79 12.71
CA ARG A 71 -23.04 11.22 11.84
C ARG A 71 -23.46 10.10 10.91
N HIS A 72 -24.16 9.11 11.47
CA HIS A 72 -24.65 7.94 10.73
C HIS A 72 -25.64 8.31 9.62
N ASP A 73 -26.29 9.47 9.72
CA ASP A 73 -27.12 10.10 8.68
C ASP A 73 -26.34 10.47 7.42
N GLN A 74 -25.02 10.66 7.55
CA GLN A 74 -24.10 11.04 6.47
C GLN A 74 -23.08 9.92 6.18
N GLU A 75 -23.40 8.69 6.54
CA GLU A 75 -22.53 7.55 6.26
C GLU A 75 -22.41 7.31 4.75
N MET A 76 -21.17 7.12 4.29
CA MET A 76 -20.83 6.87 2.90
C MET A 76 -20.19 5.48 2.77
N LEU A 77 -20.62 4.73 1.75
CA LEU A 77 -20.11 3.39 1.46
C LEU A 77 -19.25 3.41 0.21
N ILE A 78 -17.96 3.11 0.37
CA ILE A 78 -17.02 3.00 -0.75
C ILE A 78 -16.97 1.55 -1.22
N GLY A 79 -17.42 1.26 -2.44
CA GLY A 79 -17.42 -0.09 -2.99
C GLY A 79 -17.70 -0.18 -4.49
N PRO A 80 -17.70 -1.40 -5.04
CA PRO A 80 -17.45 -2.67 -4.33
C PRO A 80 -16.00 -2.83 -3.87
N ARG A 81 -15.81 -3.54 -2.76
CA ARG A 81 -14.50 -3.97 -2.23
C ARG A 81 -14.53 -5.43 -1.83
N MET A 82 -13.70 -6.23 -2.47
CA MET A 82 -13.50 -7.62 -2.10
C MET A 82 -12.57 -7.74 -0.89
N ARG A 83 -12.95 -8.64 0.03
CA ARG A 83 -12.13 -9.10 1.15
C ARG A 83 -12.42 -10.59 1.36
N ASP A 84 -11.39 -11.43 1.38
CA ASP A 84 -11.50 -12.86 1.65
C ASP A 84 -12.58 -13.59 0.81
N GLY A 85 -12.67 -13.22 -0.47
CA GLY A 85 -13.65 -13.78 -1.42
C GLY A 85 -15.07 -13.23 -1.31
N GLN A 86 -15.34 -12.31 -0.37
CA GLN A 86 -16.65 -11.68 -0.20
C GLN A 86 -16.66 -10.24 -0.72
N ASP A 87 -17.75 -9.87 -1.39
CA ASP A 87 -18.04 -8.49 -1.75
C ASP A 87 -18.51 -7.68 -0.54
N GLY A 88 -18.06 -6.43 -0.48
CA GLY A 88 -18.45 -5.52 0.58
C GLY A 88 -18.16 -4.06 0.28
N TYR A 89 -18.15 -3.26 1.33
CA TYR A 89 -17.97 -1.82 1.30
C TYR A 89 -17.04 -1.39 2.42
N MET A 90 -16.30 -0.31 2.22
CA MET A 90 -15.69 0.41 3.32
C MET A 90 -16.65 1.47 3.83
N VAL A 91 -16.82 1.52 5.14
CA VAL A 91 -17.73 2.44 5.81
C VAL A 91 -16.96 3.68 6.21
N VAL A 92 -17.37 4.82 5.65
CA VAL A 92 -16.86 6.13 6.04
C VAL A 92 -17.98 6.87 6.74
N THR A 93 -17.73 7.31 7.97
CA THR A 93 -18.72 8.06 8.75
C THR A 93 -18.07 9.34 9.27
N PRO A 94 -18.67 10.52 9.05
CA PRO A 94 -18.18 11.74 9.67
C PRO A 94 -18.28 11.63 11.20
N LEU A 95 -17.23 12.07 11.89
CA LEU A 95 -17.18 12.18 13.34
C LEU A 95 -17.25 13.65 13.71
N GLU A 96 -18.37 14.06 14.29
CA GLU A 96 -18.58 15.40 14.82
C GLU A 96 -17.96 15.48 16.22
N ARG A 97 -16.95 16.35 16.39
CA ARG A 97 -16.19 16.52 17.63
C ARG A 97 -16.75 17.66 18.47
N ASP A 98 -16.39 17.69 19.75
CA ASP A 98 -16.93 18.65 20.73
C ASP A 98 -16.57 20.12 20.41
N ASP A 99 -15.52 20.34 19.63
CA ASP A 99 -15.06 21.65 19.13
C ASP A 99 -15.81 22.10 17.85
N ALA A 100 -16.95 21.47 17.54
CA ALA A 100 -17.77 21.65 16.34
C ALA A 100 -17.07 21.33 15.01
N SER A 101 -15.88 20.72 15.06
CA SER A 101 -15.18 20.31 13.87
C SER A 101 -15.49 18.86 13.52
N THR A 102 -15.64 18.58 12.22
CA THR A 102 -16.01 17.25 11.73
C THR A 102 -14.86 16.67 10.90
N ILE A 103 -14.57 15.38 11.07
CA ILE A 103 -13.53 14.65 10.31
C ILE A 103 -14.10 13.40 9.65
N LEU A 104 -13.45 12.90 8.59
CA LEU A 104 -13.84 11.65 7.95
C LEU A 104 -13.14 10.46 8.60
N VAL A 105 -13.92 9.50 9.12
CA VAL A 105 -13.39 8.27 9.69
C VAL A 105 -13.77 7.09 8.80
N ASN A 106 -12.77 6.45 8.21
CA ASN A 106 -12.90 5.12 7.63
C ASN A 106 -12.92 4.08 8.76
N ARG A 107 -14.10 3.58 9.05
CA ARG A 107 -14.36 2.62 10.14
C ARG A 107 -13.98 1.18 9.76
N GLY A 108 -13.66 0.94 8.49
CA GLY A 108 -13.26 -0.36 7.98
C GLY A 108 -14.31 -1.00 7.08
N TRP A 109 -14.20 -2.32 6.91
CA TRP A 109 -14.96 -3.06 5.91
C TRP A 109 -16.20 -3.73 6.50
N ILE A 110 -17.27 -3.81 5.71
CA ILE A 110 -18.46 -4.63 5.97
C ILE A 110 -18.82 -5.46 4.74
N SER A 111 -19.38 -6.65 4.96
CA SER A 111 -19.93 -7.48 3.88
C SER A 111 -21.15 -6.83 3.24
N LYS A 112 -21.40 -7.12 1.96
CA LYS A 112 -22.53 -6.60 1.19
C LYS A 112 -23.88 -6.87 1.86
N LYS A 113 -24.00 -7.97 2.62
CA LYS A 113 -25.20 -8.31 3.42
C LYS A 113 -25.55 -7.23 4.46
N HIS A 114 -24.55 -6.49 4.94
CA HIS A 114 -24.69 -5.42 5.94
C HIS A 114 -24.73 -4.01 5.35
N ARG A 115 -24.90 -3.87 4.03
CA ARG A 115 -24.96 -2.56 3.35
C ARG A 115 -25.99 -1.63 4.02
N SER A 116 -27.18 -2.16 4.32
CA SER A 116 -28.22 -1.40 5.00
C SER A 116 -27.93 -1.30 6.50
N GLN A 117 -27.92 -0.08 7.04
CA GLN A 117 -27.80 0.19 8.47
C GLN A 117 -28.80 -0.61 9.33
N LYS A 118 -30.00 -0.90 8.80
CA LYS A 118 -31.03 -1.72 9.48
C LYS A 118 -30.57 -3.14 9.81
N THR A 119 -29.59 -3.66 9.06
CA THR A 119 -29.06 -5.03 9.22
C THR A 119 -27.83 -5.10 10.11
N ARG A 120 -27.40 -3.98 10.70
CA ARG A 120 -26.23 -3.87 11.57
C ARG A 120 -26.42 -2.78 12.65
N PRO A 121 -27.47 -2.86 13.50
CA PRO A 121 -27.74 -1.83 14.51
C PRO A 121 -26.55 -1.60 15.45
N ASP A 122 -25.80 -2.64 15.74
CA ASP A 122 -24.60 -2.60 16.60
C ASP A 122 -23.46 -1.77 16.00
N SER A 123 -23.48 -1.53 14.68
CA SER A 123 -22.52 -0.65 14.01
C SER A 123 -22.84 0.83 14.18
N LEU A 124 -23.92 1.20 14.86
CA LEU A 124 -24.45 2.57 14.93
C LEU A 124 -24.43 3.11 16.37
N PRO A 125 -23.26 3.25 17.01
CA PRO A 125 -23.19 3.80 18.36
C PRO A 125 -23.76 5.24 18.35
N ARG A 126 -24.72 5.50 19.26
CA ARG A 126 -25.45 6.78 19.35
C ARG A 126 -24.82 7.79 20.31
N GLY A 127 -23.83 7.35 21.10
CA GLY A 127 -23.15 8.17 22.11
C GLY A 127 -21.84 8.78 21.61
N GLN A 128 -21.12 9.39 22.55
CA GLN A 128 -19.75 9.80 22.31
C GLN A 128 -18.86 8.54 22.19
N VAL A 129 -17.95 8.56 21.23
CA VAL A 129 -17.00 7.49 20.96
C VAL A 129 -15.60 8.08 20.83
N THR A 130 -14.60 7.32 21.25
CA THR A 130 -13.19 7.63 20.97
C THR A 130 -12.71 6.71 19.86
N VAL A 131 -12.29 7.30 18.75
CA VAL A 131 -11.70 6.60 17.62
C VAL A 131 -10.19 6.69 17.76
N GLU A 132 -9.54 5.54 17.89
CA GLU A 132 -8.13 5.40 17.60
C GLU A 132 -7.93 5.04 16.14
N GLY A 133 -7.03 5.73 15.46
CA GLY A 133 -6.75 5.46 14.05
C GLY A 133 -5.44 6.03 13.57
N LEU A 134 -5.15 5.75 12.30
CA LEU A 134 -4.01 6.31 11.60
C LEU A 134 -4.47 7.47 10.73
N LEU A 135 -3.75 8.58 10.85
CA LEU A 135 -3.80 9.62 9.83
C LEU A 135 -3.13 9.08 8.56
N ARG A 136 -3.90 8.98 7.48
CA ARG A 136 -3.43 8.37 6.24
C ARG A 136 -3.88 9.10 5.00
N LYS A 137 -3.03 9.09 3.98
CA LYS A 137 -3.45 9.42 2.62
C LYS A 137 -4.14 8.20 2.00
N PRO A 138 -5.41 8.29 1.59
CA PRO A 138 -6.08 7.15 1.00
C PRO A 138 -5.63 6.92 -0.44
N TRP A 139 -5.99 5.76 -1.01
CA TRP A 139 -5.61 5.41 -2.37
C TRP A 139 -6.33 6.29 -3.40
N LYS A 140 -5.67 6.55 -4.51
CA LYS A 140 -6.25 7.29 -5.64
C LYS A 140 -6.95 6.33 -6.61
N LYS A 141 -7.92 6.87 -7.34
CA LYS A 141 -8.57 6.15 -8.43
C LYS A 141 -7.58 5.83 -9.56
N ASN A 142 -7.82 4.74 -10.28
CA ASN A 142 -7.15 4.45 -11.55
C ASN A 142 -8.04 4.87 -12.74
N MET A 143 -7.54 4.72 -13.96
CA MET A 143 -8.26 5.11 -15.19
C MET A 143 -9.58 4.34 -15.39
N PHE A 144 -9.69 3.13 -14.85
CA PHE A 144 -10.88 2.27 -15.00
C PHE A 144 -11.88 2.42 -13.85
N THR A 145 -11.54 3.19 -12.82
CA THR A 145 -12.43 3.42 -11.68
C THR A 145 -13.46 4.47 -12.07
N PRO A 146 -14.77 4.16 -11.99
CA PRO A 146 -15.82 5.13 -12.27
C PRO A 146 -15.72 6.37 -11.37
N HIS A 147 -16.26 7.49 -11.85
CA HIS A 147 -16.45 8.66 -11.01
C HIS A 147 -17.48 8.39 -9.92
N ASN A 148 -17.27 8.95 -8.72
CA ASN A 148 -18.27 8.93 -7.66
C ASN A 148 -19.56 9.62 -8.12
N ARG A 149 -20.70 9.13 -7.65
CA ARG A 149 -22.04 9.72 -7.86
C ARG A 149 -22.69 10.02 -6.50
N PRO A 150 -22.32 11.14 -5.84
CA PRO A 150 -22.86 11.49 -4.53
C PRO A 150 -24.37 11.65 -4.51
N ASP A 151 -24.97 12.09 -5.62
CA ASP A 151 -26.42 12.17 -5.84
C ASP A 151 -27.14 10.84 -5.66
N LYS A 152 -26.44 9.72 -5.87
CA LYS A 152 -26.94 8.35 -5.68
C LYS A 152 -26.35 7.65 -4.46
N GLY A 153 -25.51 8.34 -3.68
CA GLY A 153 -24.77 7.72 -2.56
C GLY A 153 -23.76 6.66 -3.01
N GLU A 154 -23.25 6.75 -4.24
CA GLU A 154 -22.32 5.77 -4.79
C GLU A 154 -20.89 6.32 -4.80
N PHE A 155 -20.03 5.72 -3.99
CA PHE A 155 -18.61 6.07 -3.92
C PHE A 155 -17.77 4.86 -4.34
N TYR A 156 -16.87 5.06 -5.30
CA TYR A 156 -15.99 4.02 -5.84
C TYR A 156 -14.54 4.20 -5.36
N PHE A 157 -14.18 5.39 -4.89
CA PHE A 157 -12.89 5.73 -4.32
C PHE A 157 -13.01 6.85 -3.27
N PRO A 158 -12.06 6.95 -2.34
CA PRO A 158 -12.07 7.91 -1.23
C PRO A 158 -11.58 9.28 -1.71
N ASP A 159 -12.48 10.02 -2.35
CA ASP A 159 -12.24 11.42 -2.69
C ASP A 159 -12.45 12.28 -1.44
N VAL A 160 -11.38 12.46 -0.66
CA VAL A 160 -11.45 13.11 0.66
C VAL A 160 -12.02 14.52 0.58
N GLU A 161 -11.63 15.29 -0.44
CA GLU A 161 -12.12 16.65 -0.65
C GLU A 161 -13.61 16.67 -0.96
N GLN A 162 -14.05 15.84 -1.91
CA GLN A 162 -15.47 15.73 -2.25
C GLN A 162 -16.30 15.25 -1.06
N MET A 163 -15.85 14.20 -0.37
CA MET A 163 -16.56 13.63 0.78
C MET A 163 -16.65 14.63 1.92
N ALA A 164 -15.58 15.38 2.18
CA ALA A 164 -15.55 16.39 3.23
C ALA A 164 -16.48 17.57 2.91
N ALA A 165 -16.48 18.05 1.66
CA ALA A 165 -17.39 19.10 1.21
C ALA A 165 -18.87 18.69 1.34
N LEU A 166 -19.20 17.42 1.06
CA LEU A 166 -20.58 16.90 1.18
C LEU A 166 -21.09 16.85 2.62
N THR A 167 -20.19 16.63 3.59
CA THR A 167 -20.56 16.42 5.00
C THR A 167 -20.24 17.61 5.90
N GLY A 168 -19.62 18.67 5.36
CA GLY A 168 -19.12 19.79 6.16
C GLY A 168 -17.92 19.39 7.04
N SER A 169 -17.18 18.36 6.65
CA SER A 169 -15.97 17.92 7.35
C SER A 169 -14.75 18.69 6.89
N GLN A 170 -13.71 18.68 7.71
CA GLN A 170 -12.35 18.94 7.26
C GLN A 170 -11.91 17.79 6.33
N PRO A 171 -11.12 18.06 5.27
CA PRO A 171 -10.61 17.04 4.36
C PRO A 171 -9.47 16.24 4.98
N VAL A 172 -9.79 15.58 6.09
CA VAL A 172 -8.90 14.75 6.90
C VAL A 172 -9.47 13.35 6.95
N TRP A 173 -8.62 12.38 6.63
CA TRP A 173 -8.97 10.97 6.55
C TRP A 173 -8.27 10.18 7.66
N ILE A 174 -9.07 9.63 8.58
CA ILE A 174 -8.61 8.74 9.63
C ILE A 174 -9.02 7.31 9.29
N GLU A 175 -8.07 6.39 9.24
CA GLU A 175 -8.35 4.96 9.21
C GLU A 175 -8.44 4.42 10.63
N ALA A 176 -9.64 4.06 11.07
CA ALA A 176 -9.83 3.47 12.39
C ALA A 176 -9.04 2.17 12.48
N THR A 177 -8.26 2.03 13.55
CA THR A 177 -7.45 0.85 13.82
C THR A 177 -8.14 -0.04 14.84
N MET A 178 -7.79 -1.32 14.80
CA MET A 178 -8.18 -2.27 15.83
C MET A 178 -7.07 -3.27 16.09
N GLU A 179 -7.09 -3.82 17.29
CA GLU A 179 -6.24 -4.96 17.61
C GLU A 179 -6.64 -6.19 16.79
N PRO A 180 -5.66 -6.93 16.24
CA PRO A 180 -5.91 -8.06 15.36
C PRO A 180 -6.34 -9.33 16.13
N GLU A 181 -7.41 -9.25 16.90
CA GLU A 181 -7.94 -10.39 17.64
C GLU A 181 -8.96 -11.16 16.78
N TYR A 182 -8.63 -12.41 16.43
CA TYR A 182 -9.44 -13.21 15.50
C TYR A 182 -10.91 -13.36 15.96
N MET A 183 -11.13 -13.70 17.24
CA MET A 183 -12.48 -13.89 17.79
C MET A 183 -13.32 -12.61 17.69
N ARG A 184 -12.68 -11.45 17.91
CA ARG A 184 -13.33 -10.14 17.78
C ARG A 184 -13.68 -9.81 16.33
N MET A 185 -12.81 -10.14 15.38
CA MET A 185 -13.12 -9.95 13.95
C MET A 185 -14.31 -10.79 13.50
N VAL A 186 -14.39 -12.05 13.96
CA VAL A 186 -15.52 -12.94 13.65
C VAL A 186 -16.83 -12.39 14.23
N ASP A 187 -16.83 -11.91 15.49
CA ASP A 187 -18.00 -11.26 16.10
C ASP A 187 -18.42 -10.00 15.31
N TYR A 188 -17.46 -9.16 14.93
CA TYR A 188 -17.74 -7.92 14.21
C TYR A 188 -18.33 -8.20 12.83
N GLU A 189 -17.78 -9.17 12.10
CA GLU A 189 -18.31 -9.57 10.79
C GLU A 189 -19.73 -10.14 10.92
N ALA A 190 -20.02 -10.94 11.94
CA ALA A 190 -21.34 -11.51 12.17
C ALA A 190 -22.40 -10.43 12.47
N ARG A 191 -22.01 -9.39 13.22
CA ARG A 191 -22.89 -8.28 13.63
C ARG A 191 -22.90 -7.10 12.65
N GLY A 192 -22.07 -7.17 11.60
CA GLY A 192 -21.91 -6.09 10.62
C GLY A 192 -21.26 -4.83 11.19
N ILE A 193 -20.47 -4.96 12.26
CA ILE A 193 -19.64 -3.87 12.78
C ILE A 193 -18.46 -3.68 11.82
N PRO A 194 -18.26 -2.48 11.26
CA PRO A 194 -17.11 -2.21 10.41
C PRO A 194 -15.84 -2.46 11.20
N PHE A 195 -14.98 -3.28 10.62
CA PHE A 195 -13.71 -3.58 11.24
C PHE A 195 -12.57 -3.01 10.42
N GLY A 196 -11.84 -2.09 11.07
CA GLY A 196 -10.65 -1.44 10.58
C GLY A 196 -9.53 -2.42 10.26
N ARG A 197 -8.41 -1.89 9.78
CA ARG A 197 -7.20 -2.69 9.62
C ARG A 197 -6.35 -2.60 10.90
N PRO A 198 -5.54 -3.63 11.19
CA PRO A 198 -4.48 -3.49 12.18
C PRO A 198 -3.58 -2.30 11.83
N ALA A 199 -3.02 -1.66 12.86
CA ALA A 199 -2.08 -0.56 12.69
C ALA A 199 -0.72 -1.09 12.19
N GLU A 200 -0.66 -1.47 10.92
CA GLU A 200 0.51 -2.14 10.32
C GLU A 200 1.00 -1.41 9.07
N VAL A 201 2.32 -1.31 8.93
CA VAL A 201 2.99 -0.84 7.72
C VAL A 201 3.23 -2.03 6.80
N ASN A 202 2.26 -2.34 5.93
CA ASN A 202 2.43 -3.41 4.95
C ASN A 202 2.97 -2.87 3.62
N VAL A 203 4.30 -2.71 3.53
CA VAL A 203 4.98 -2.33 2.28
C VAL A 203 5.72 -3.55 1.73
N ARG A 204 5.20 -4.14 0.65
CA ARG A 204 5.82 -5.28 -0.03
C ARG A 204 7.28 -4.98 -0.39
N ASN A 205 8.23 -5.80 0.07
CA ASN A 205 9.66 -5.62 -0.17
C ASN A 205 10.28 -6.84 -0.87
N ASN A 206 10.28 -6.85 -2.21
CA ASN A 206 10.91 -7.93 -2.99
C ASN A 206 12.37 -7.61 -3.39
N HIS A 207 12.96 -6.51 -2.92
CA HIS A 207 14.27 -6.05 -3.44
C HIS A 207 15.40 -7.06 -3.16
N ALA A 208 15.36 -7.76 -2.03
CA ALA A 208 16.33 -8.83 -1.73
C ALA A 208 16.33 -9.97 -2.77
N GLN A 209 15.15 -10.39 -3.25
CA GLN A 209 15.05 -11.39 -4.30
C GLN A 209 15.68 -10.89 -5.60
N TYR A 210 15.41 -9.64 -5.98
CA TYR A 210 16.00 -9.04 -7.18
C TYR A 210 17.52 -8.87 -7.06
N ILE A 211 18.03 -8.49 -5.88
CA ILE A 211 19.48 -8.44 -5.62
C ILE A 211 20.12 -9.79 -5.93
N PHE A 212 19.52 -10.88 -5.43
CA PHE A 212 20.01 -12.24 -5.72
C PHE A 212 19.95 -12.56 -7.21
N THR A 213 18.86 -12.24 -7.90
CA THR A 213 18.73 -12.47 -9.35
C THR A 213 19.81 -11.72 -10.15
N TRP A 214 20.00 -10.42 -9.90
CA TRP A 214 20.92 -9.60 -10.67
C TRP A 214 22.39 -9.96 -10.43
N TYR A 215 22.78 -10.22 -9.18
CA TYR A 215 24.15 -10.68 -8.91
C TYR A 215 24.40 -12.11 -9.41
N SER A 216 23.41 -13.01 -9.35
CA SER A 216 23.54 -14.35 -9.94
C SER A 216 23.75 -14.26 -11.46
N LEU A 217 22.99 -13.40 -12.15
CA LEU A 217 23.15 -13.15 -13.58
C LEU A 217 24.52 -12.54 -13.89
N CYS A 218 24.98 -11.58 -13.09
CA CYS A 218 26.30 -10.97 -13.21
C CYS A 218 27.41 -12.02 -13.12
N VAL A 219 27.37 -12.89 -12.12
CA VAL A 219 28.36 -13.97 -11.92
C VAL A 219 28.33 -14.96 -13.08
N ALA A 220 27.15 -15.50 -13.42
CA ALA A 220 27.02 -16.50 -14.49
C ALA A 220 27.52 -15.98 -15.83
N THR A 221 27.20 -14.73 -16.18
CA THR A 221 27.61 -14.12 -17.45
C THR A 221 29.09 -13.71 -17.45
N SER A 222 29.65 -13.33 -16.30
CA SER A 222 31.10 -13.10 -16.15
C SER A 222 31.89 -14.40 -16.30
N VAL A 223 31.42 -15.51 -15.72
CA VAL A 223 32.03 -16.84 -15.90
C VAL A 223 31.96 -17.26 -17.37
N MET A 224 30.81 -17.08 -18.02
CA MET A 224 30.65 -17.38 -19.45
C MET A 224 31.63 -16.56 -20.30
N LEU A 225 31.75 -15.26 -20.04
CA LEU A 225 32.70 -14.38 -20.71
C LEU A 225 34.14 -14.87 -20.51
N TYR A 226 34.53 -15.20 -19.28
CA TYR A 226 35.85 -15.74 -18.96
C TYR A 226 36.16 -17.03 -19.73
N LEU A 227 35.21 -17.97 -19.77
CA LEU A 227 35.36 -19.22 -20.51
C LEU A 227 35.49 -18.97 -22.02
N VAL A 228 34.74 -18.00 -22.58
CA VAL A 228 34.86 -17.62 -24.00
C VAL A 228 36.22 -17.01 -24.31
N LEU A 229 36.76 -16.17 -23.42
CA LEU A 229 38.08 -15.56 -23.57
C LEU A 229 39.23 -16.57 -23.42
N LYS A 230 39.05 -17.61 -22.59
CA LYS A 230 40.04 -18.69 -22.40
C LYS A 230 40.04 -19.75 -23.50
N LYS A 231 39.02 -19.82 -24.36
CA LYS A 231 39.01 -20.79 -25.46
C LYS A 231 40.17 -20.47 -26.43
N PRO A 232 41.14 -21.39 -26.63
CA PRO A 232 42.17 -21.18 -27.63
C PRO A 232 41.51 -21.02 -29.00
N THR A 233 41.98 -20.04 -29.78
CA THR A 233 41.53 -19.83 -31.15
C THR A 233 41.59 -21.18 -31.87
N PRO A 234 40.49 -21.70 -32.45
CA PRO A 234 40.57 -22.93 -33.20
C PRO A 234 41.58 -22.67 -34.31
N ASN A 235 42.67 -23.41 -34.27
CA ASN A 235 43.79 -23.24 -35.18
C ASN A 235 43.30 -23.74 -36.56
N ILE A 236 42.61 -22.88 -37.31
CA ILE A 236 42.10 -23.16 -38.66
C ILE A 236 43.27 -23.57 -39.57
N ALA A 237 44.51 -23.16 -39.24
CA ALA A 237 45.73 -23.57 -39.93
C ALA A 237 45.98 -25.09 -39.89
N ARG A 238 45.48 -25.84 -38.91
CA ARG A 238 45.72 -27.30 -38.81
C ARG A 238 44.85 -28.15 -39.73
N ARG A 239 43.73 -27.61 -40.25
CA ARG A 239 42.85 -28.36 -41.17
C ARG A 239 43.21 -28.20 -42.64
N VAL A 240 43.94 -27.15 -43.02
CA VAL A 240 44.39 -26.95 -44.41
C VAL A 240 45.63 -27.80 -44.73
N GLN A 241 46.43 -28.14 -43.73
CA GLN A 241 47.64 -28.97 -43.94
C GLN A 241 47.33 -30.46 -44.05
N ALA A 242 46.24 -30.95 -43.44
CA ALA A 242 45.82 -32.36 -43.52
C ALA A 242 45.08 -32.72 -44.83
N GLY A 243 44.75 -31.74 -45.67
CA GLY A 243 44.08 -31.95 -46.96
C GLY A 243 45.00 -31.86 -48.18
N ARG A 244 46.30 -31.61 -47.99
CA ARG A 244 47.31 -31.57 -49.05
C ARG A 244 48.11 -32.87 -49.19
N ASP A 245 47.90 -33.81 -48.27
CA ASP A 245 48.59 -35.12 -48.24
C ASP A 245 47.65 -36.29 -48.63
N LEU A 246 46.58 -36.02 -49.39
CA LEU A 246 45.70 -37.02 -50.02
C LEU A 246 45.82 -36.99 -51.54
#